data_AF-A0A2E0PVL8-F1
#
_entry.id   AF-A0A2E0PVL8-F1
#
_cell.length_a   1.000
_cell.length_b   1.000
_cell.length_c   1.000
_cell.angle_alpha   90.00
_cell.angle_beta   90.00
_cell.angle_gamma   90.00
#
_symmetry.space_group_name_H-M   'P 1'
#
loop_
_entity.id
_entity.type
_entity.pdbx_description
1 polymer ?
#
loop_
_entity_poly.entity_id
_entity_poly.type
_entity_poly.pdbx_seq_one_letter_code
_entity_poly.pdbx_strand_id
1 'polypeptide(L)'
;MPDSEPPNIEVQKNNPLHGVKLEVLLTELVNHYSWESLANAMNLNCFKSNPSIKSSLKFLRKTPWAREKIEGFYLYEFKRLPRPNDEQCELPPRNRTIPLEQQPGSLAEIISNKSAYEDDYSSSESPTIPDNIWGNWKKDF
;
A
#
# COMPACT_ATOMS: atom_id res chain seq x y z
N MET A 1 8.60 -31.92 -13.35
CA MET A 1 8.94 -30.73 -12.55
C MET A 1 8.57 -29.53 -13.40
N PRO A 2 7.54 -28.75 -13.06
CA PRO A 2 7.24 -27.55 -13.84
C PRO A 2 8.34 -26.51 -13.58
N ASP A 3 8.78 -25.94 -14.69
CA ASP A 3 9.88 -25.01 -14.82
C ASP A 3 9.73 -23.79 -13.91
N SER A 4 10.75 -23.52 -13.11
CA SER A 4 10.92 -22.22 -12.46
C SER A 4 11.46 -21.26 -13.52
N GLU A 5 10.58 -20.76 -14.38
CA GLU A 5 10.93 -19.67 -15.30
C GLU A 5 11.44 -18.47 -14.47
N PRO A 6 12.60 -17.89 -14.84
CA PRO A 6 13.09 -16.69 -14.17
C PRO A 6 12.05 -15.58 -14.28
N PRO A 7 11.84 -14.77 -13.24
CA PRO A 7 10.82 -13.71 -13.26
C PRO A 7 11.07 -12.79 -14.46
N ASN A 8 10.09 -12.75 -15.36
CA ASN A 8 10.14 -11.98 -16.60
C ASN A 8 10.36 -10.49 -16.29
N ILE A 9 11.52 -9.96 -16.69
CA ILE A 9 12.00 -8.60 -16.44
C ILE A 9 11.02 -7.53 -16.97
N GLU A 10 10.22 -7.86 -18.00
CA GLU A 10 9.21 -6.95 -18.54
C GLU A 10 8.09 -6.66 -17.54
N VAL A 11 7.73 -7.61 -16.69
CA VAL A 11 6.70 -7.47 -15.65
C VAL A 11 7.14 -6.53 -14.53
N GLN A 12 8.45 -6.35 -14.33
CA GLN A 12 9.01 -5.38 -13.37
C GLN A 12 8.98 -3.94 -13.91
N LYS A 13 9.04 -3.74 -15.23
CA LYS A 13 8.98 -2.39 -15.85
C LYS A 13 7.62 -1.72 -15.69
N ASN A 14 6.56 -2.49 -15.45
CA ASN A 14 5.20 -1.98 -15.24
C ASN A 14 5.00 -1.34 -13.86
N ASN A 15 5.97 -1.45 -12.95
CA ASN A 15 5.88 -0.82 -11.65
C ASN A 15 5.94 0.71 -11.80
N PRO A 16 4.92 1.48 -11.35
CA PRO A 16 4.93 2.93 -11.49
C PRO A 16 6.01 3.62 -10.63
N LEU A 17 6.72 2.88 -9.77
CA LEU A 17 7.93 3.36 -9.08
C LEU A 17 9.19 3.28 -9.94
N HIS A 18 9.16 2.57 -11.08
CA HIS A 18 10.32 2.40 -11.94
C HIS A 18 10.63 3.72 -12.67
N GLY A 19 11.74 4.36 -12.29
CA GLY A 19 12.14 5.67 -12.83
C GLY A 19 11.62 6.88 -12.03
N VAL A 20 10.75 6.69 -11.04
CA VAL A 20 10.29 7.77 -10.17
C VAL A 20 11.31 8.02 -9.05
N LYS A 21 11.79 9.26 -8.95
CA LYS A 21 12.67 9.70 -7.86
C LYS A 21 11.86 9.80 -6.57
N LEU A 22 12.49 9.44 -5.44
CA LEU A 22 11.89 9.56 -4.11
C LEU A 22 11.41 10.98 -3.78
N GLU A 23 12.09 11.99 -4.33
CA GLU A 23 11.69 13.40 -4.24
C GLU A 23 10.36 13.67 -4.94
N VAL A 24 10.21 13.20 -6.18
CA VAL A 24 8.97 13.37 -6.95
C VAL A 24 7.80 12.68 -6.26
N LEU A 25 8.01 11.43 -5.82
CA LEU A 25 7.01 10.65 -5.07
C LEU A 25 6.55 11.39 -3.81
N LEU A 26 7.50 11.88 -3.00
CA LEU A 26 7.16 12.59 -1.77
C LEU A 26 6.44 13.91 -2.07
N THR A 27 6.87 14.66 -3.08
CA THR A 27 6.22 15.91 -3.50
C THR A 27 4.78 15.66 -3.96
N GLU A 28 4.53 14.62 -4.76
CA GLU A 28 3.17 14.24 -5.15
C GLU A 28 2.31 13.91 -3.92
N LEU A 29 2.82 13.09 -3.00
CA LEU A 29 2.06 12.73 -1.80
C LEU A 29 1.72 13.95 -0.94
N VAL A 30 2.66 14.89 -0.77
CA VAL A 30 2.43 16.10 0.04
C VAL A 30 1.51 17.11 -0.66
N ASN A 31 1.48 17.11 -1.99
CA ASN A 31 0.55 17.94 -2.75
C ASN A 31 -0.90 17.44 -2.64
N HIS A 32 -1.09 16.12 -2.51
CA HIS A 32 -2.41 15.51 -2.37
C HIS A 32 -2.86 15.35 -0.91
N TYR A 33 -1.93 15.02 -0.01
CA TYR A 33 -2.18 14.78 1.41
C TYR A 33 -1.40 15.78 2.26
N SER A 34 -2.05 16.33 3.30
CA SER A 34 -1.34 17.17 4.26
C SER A 34 -0.31 16.36 5.05
N TRP A 35 0.72 17.04 5.57
CA TRP A 35 1.73 16.43 6.43
C TRP A 35 1.11 15.71 7.64
N GLU A 36 0.03 16.24 8.19
CA GLU A 36 -0.71 15.65 9.30
C GLU A 36 -1.36 14.32 8.90
N SER A 37 -2.01 14.26 7.73
CA SER A 37 -2.60 13.03 7.21
C SER A 37 -1.54 11.95 6.98
N LEU A 38 -0.39 12.33 6.38
CA LEU A 38 0.72 11.40 6.16
C LEU A 38 1.35 10.94 7.48
N ALA A 39 1.46 11.83 8.47
CA ALA A 39 1.95 11.49 9.80
C ALA A 39 1.01 10.52 10.53
N ASN A 40 -0.31 10.66 10.37
CA ASN A 40 -1.29 9.76 10.95
C ASN A 40 -1.29 8.39 10.25
N ALA A 41 -1.29 8.37 8.92
CA ALA A 41 -1.33 7.13 8.13
C ALA A 41 -0.07 6.26 8.33
N MET A 42 1.12 6.86 8.31
CA MET A 42 2.37 6.10 8.34
C MET A 42 3.07 6.08 9.71
N ASN A 43 2.66 6.96 10.64
CA ASN A 43 3.28 7.14 11.95
C ASN A 43 4.80 7.38 11.87
N LEU A 44 5.25 8.21 10.92
CA LEU A 44 6.66 8.54 10.74
C LEU A 44 7.04 9.85 11.46
N ASN A 45 8.06 9.80 12.32
CA ASN A 45 8.50 10.94 13.12
C ASN A 45 8.97 12.13 12.26
N CYS A 46 9.48 11.90 11.05
CA CYS A 46 9.91 12.97 10.16
C CYS A 46 8.76 13.87 9.70
N PHE A 47 7.52 13.36 9.67
CA PHE A 47 6.33 14.15 9.31
C PHE A 47 5.72 14.87 10.50
N LYS A 48 6.01 14.44 11.74
CA LYS A 48 5.50 15.06 12.97
C LYS A 48 6.38 16.21 13.46
N SER A 49 7.70 16.04 13.44
CA SER A 49 8.62 16.95 14.12
C SER A 49 9.17 18.07 13.24
N ASN A 50 9.48 17.79 11.96
CA ASN A 50 10.00 18.79 11.03
C ASN A 50 9.53 18.48 9.61
N PRO A 51 8.23 18.72 9.31
CA PRO A 51 7.64 18.43 8.01
C PRO A 51 8.24 19.34 6.93
N SER A 52 9.21 18.81 6.18
CA SER A 52 9.84 19.48 5.05
C SER A 52 10.34 18.44 4.06
N ILE A 53 10.21 18.72 2.76
CA ILE A 53 10.69 17.83 1.70
C ILE A 53 12.16 17.47 1.91
N LYS A 54 13.01 18.43 2.24
CA LYS A 54 14.46 18.20 2.41
C LYS A 54 14.77 17.33 3.65
N SER A 55 14.13 17.60 4.79
CA SER A 55 14.36 16.84 6.03
C SER A 55 13.83 15.40 5.89
N SER A 56 12.64 15.24 5.31
CA SER A 56 12.03 13.93 5.04
C SER A 56 12.86 13.12 4.06
N LEU A 57 13.37 13.71 2.97
CA LEU A 57 14.26 12.99 2.04
C LEU A 57 15.55 12.53 2.71
N LYS A 58 16.16 13.36 3.56
CA LYS A 58 17.35 12.96 4.32
C LYS A 58 17.04 11.78 5.25
N PHE A 59 15.87 11.77 5.88
CA PHE A 59 15.42 10.66 6.72
C PHE A 59 15.16 9.39 5.90
N LEU A 60 14.36 9.45 4.84
CA LEU A 60 14.01 8.31 3.99
C LEU A 60 15.23 7.72 3.25
N ARG A 61 16.28 8.52 3.01
CA ARG A 61 17.56 8.01 2.49
C ARG A 61 18.32 7.17 3.52
N LYS A 62 18.23 7.51 4.81
CA LYS A 62 18.90 6.80 5.91
C LYS A 62 18.11 5.62 6.45
N THR A 63 16.80 5.61 6.25
CA THR A 63 15.88 4.64 6.87
C THR A 63 15.15 3.82 5.79
N PRO A 64 15.70 2.67 5.35
CA PRO A 64 15.15 1.87 4.24
C PRO A 64 13.71 1.42 4.47
N TRP A 65 13.37 0.90 5.66
CA TRP A 65 12.00 0.45 5.96
C TRP A 65 10.96 1.58 5.84
N ALA A 66 11.35 2.82 6.17
CA ALA A 66 10.46 3.97 6.04
C ALA A 66 10.27 4.37 4.56
N ARG A 67 11.29 4.19 3.74
CA ARG A 67 11.21 4.35 2.29
C ARG A 67 10.29 3.30 1.66
N GLU A 68 10.42 2.04 2.06
CA GLU A 68 9.52 0.99 1.58
C GLU A 68 8.07 1.25 2.02
N LYS A 69 7.87 1.75 3.25
CA LYS A 69 6.55 2.12 3.74
C LYS A 69 5.89 3.21 2.89
N ILE A 70 6.61 4.28 2.55
CA ILE A 70 6.05 5.38 1.73
C ILE A 70 5.81 4.93 0.29
N GLU A 71 6.65 4.04 -0.24
CA GLU A 71 6.49 3.48 -1.59
C GLU A 71 5.29 2.54 -1.66
N GLY A 72 5.08 1.70 -0.65
CA GLY A 72 3.88 0.87 -0.53
C GLY A 72 2.61 1.71 -0.43
N PHE A 73 2.63 2.78 0.38
CA PHE A 73 1.52 3.74 0.47
C PHE A 73 1.23 4.39 -0.88
N TYR A 74 2.27 4.82 -1.60
CA TYR A 74 2.12 5.40 -2.94
C TYR A 74 1.48 4.43 -3.94
N LEU A 75 1.87 3.16 -3.92
CA LEU A 75 1.33 2.15 -4.84
C LEU A 75 -0.15 1.82 -4.57
N TYR A 76 -0.52 1.56 -3.32
CA TYR A 76 -1.83 1.01 -3.01
C TYR A 76 -2.85 2.05 -2.57
N GLU A 77 -2.43 3.06 -1.81
CA GLU A 77 -3.36 4.08 -1.32
C GLU A 77 -3.53 5.19 -2.37
N PHE A 78 -2.42 5.65 -2.95
CA PHE A 78 -2.44 6.77 -3.88
C PHE A 78 -2.71 6.34 -5.32
N LYS A 79 -2.01 5.32 -5.83
CA LYS A 79 -2.22 4.77 -7.19
C LYS A 79 -3.32 3.70 -7.27
N ARG A 80 -3.89 3.28 -6.12
CA ARG A 80 -4.98 2.29 -6.05
C ARG A 80 -4.70 1.03 -6.86
N LEU A 81 -3.46 0.55 -6.82
CA LEU A 81 -3.14 -0.76 -7.38
C LEU A 81 -3.84 -1.84 -6.55
N PRO A 82 -4.27 -2.94 -7.17
CA PRO A 82 -4.85 -4.05 -6.42
C PRO A 82 -3.80 -4.65 -5.50
N ARG A 83 -4.29 -5.30 -4.45
CA ARG A 83 -3.41 -5.92 -3.45
C ARG A 83 -2.49 -6.94 -4.11
N PRO A 84 -1.19 -6.93 -3.75
CA PRO A 84 -0.27 -7.97 -4.16
C PRO A 84 -0.65 -9.29 -3.49
N ASN A 85 -0.29 -10.42 -4.10
CA ASN A 85 -0.37 -11.74 -3.47
C ASN A 85 0.65 -11.85 -2.31
N ASP A 86 0.52 -12.91 -1.50
CA ASP A 86 1.33 -13.09 -0.30
C ASP A 86 2.84 -13.16 -0.61
N GLU A 87 3.24 -13.84 -1.68
CA GLU A 87 4.63 -13.93 -2.13
C GLU A 87 5.23 -12.56 -2.52
N GLN A 88 4.44 -11.70 -3.18
CA GLN A 88 4.87 -10.36 -3.56
C GLN A 88 4.79 -9.37 -2.39
N CYS A 89 4.05 -9.69 -1.32
CA CYS A 89 4.04 -8.88 -0.09
C CYS A 89 5.40 -8.90 0.62
N GLU A 90 6.11 -10.03 0.56
CA GLU A 90 7.44 -10.20 1.16
C GLU A 90 8.53 -9.41 0.42
N LEU A 91 8.29 -9.08 -0.85
CA LEU A 91 9.23 -8.31 -1.66
C LEU A 91 9.08 -6.79 -1.41
N PRO A 92 10.19 -6.03 -1.48
CA PRO A 92 10.13 -4.58 -1.35
C PRO A 92 9.31 -3.99 -2.52
N PRO A 93 8.61 -2.86 -2.32
CA PRO A 93 7.68 -2.31 -3.31
C PRO A 93 8.26 -2.10 -4.72
N ARG A 94 9.55 -1.78 -4.83
CA ARG A 94 10.23 -1.63 -6.13
C ARG A 94 10.50 -2.93 -6.87
N ASN A 95 10.56 -4.06 -6.16
CA ASN A 95 10.90 -5.37 -6.75
C ASN A 95 9.65 -6.20 -7.07
N ARG A 96 8.46 -5.66 -6.81
CA ARG A 96 7.20 -6.35 -7.10
C ARG A 96 6.92 -6.39 -8.59
N THR A 97 6.52 -7.56 -9.07
CA THR A 97 6.07 -7.79 -10.44
C THR A 97 4.59 -7.44 -10.56
N ILE A 98 4.22 -6.54 -11.48
CA ILE A 98 2.83 -6.17 -11.76
C ILE A 98 2.45 -6.74 -13.13
N PRO A 99 1.55 -7.73 -13.22
CA PRO A 99 1.11 -8.29 -14.49
C PRO A 99 0.55 -7.21 -15.43
N LEU A 100 0.88 -7.30 -16.73
CA LEU A 100 0.49 -6.32 -17.76
C LEU A 100 -1.03 -6.13 -17.91
N GLU A 101 -1.81 -7.15 -17.56
CA GLU A 101 -3.27 -7.14 -17.66
C GLU A 101 -3.95 -6.37 -16.50
N GLN A 102 -3.18 -6.02 -15.46
CA GLN A 102 -3.70 -5.39 -14.26
C GLN A 102 -3.85 -3.88 -14.45
N GLN A 103 -5.08 -3.41 -14.70
CA GLN A 103 -5.35 -1.98 -14.80
C GLN A 103 -5.39 -1.32 -13.41
N PRO A 104 -4.66 -0.22 -13.16
CA PRO A 104 -4.83 0.57 -11.94
C PRO A 104 -6.27 1.06 -11.85
N GLY A 105 -6.86 1.03 -10.65
CA GLY A 105 -8.17 1.65 -10.43
C GLY A 105 -8.14 3.15 -10.73
N SER A 106 -9.31 3.77 -10.88
CA SER A 106 -9.40 5.23 -11.02
C SER A 106 -8.77 5.93 -9.80
N LEU A 107 -7.96 6.97 -10.07
CA LEU A 107 -7.26 7.75 -9.05
C LEU A 107 -8.22 8.22 -7.94
N ALA A 108 -7.72 8.31 -6.71
CA ALA A 108 -8.51 8.81 -5.59
C ALA A 108 -8.83 10.30 -5.79
N GLU A 109 -10.02 10.59 -6.30
CA GLU A 109 -10.64 11.90 -6.09
C GLU A 109 -10.96 12.04 -4.59
N ILE A 110 -10.43 13.08 -3.96
CA ILE A 110 -10.80 13.44 -2.59
C ILE A 110 -12.24 13.95 -2.67
N ILE A 111 -13.21 13.05 -2.55
CA ILE A 111 -14.59 13.43 -2.31
C ILE A 111 -14.61 13.99 -0.88
N SER A 112 -14.60 15.31 -0.76
CA SER A 112 -14.69 16.08 0.49
C SER A 112 -16.07 16.00 1.17
N ASN A 113 -16.83 14.93 0.93
CA ASN A 113 -18.20 14.81 1.43
C ASN A 113 -18.36 13.48 2.19
N LYS A 114 -18.32 13.59 3.52
CA LYS A 114 -18.87 12.60 4.44
C LYS A 114 -20.37 12.45 4.15
N SER A 115 -20.81 11.35 3.55
CA SER A 115 -22.20 10.83 3.67
C SER A 115 -22.40 9.50 2.91
N ALA A 116 -22.85 8.50 3.67
CA ALA A 116 -23.68 7.35 3.27
C ALA A 116 -23.09 6.23 2.39
N TYR A 117 -22.81 5.09 3.02
CA TYR A 117 -23.18 3.78 2.48
C TYR A 117 -24.17 3.16 3.47
N GLU A 118 -25.46 3.25 3.15
CA GLU A 118 -26.39 2.19 3.52
C GLU A 118 -26.17 1.10 2.47
N ASP A 119 -25.76 -0.09 2.89
CA ASP A 119 -25.72 -1.25 2.00
C ASP A 119 -26.94 -2.12 2.28
N ASP A 120 -27.85 -2.07 1.31
CA ASP A 120 -28.95 -2.97 1.03
C ASP A 120 -28.44 -4.40 0.82
N TYR A 121 -28.38 -5.12 1.93
CA TYR A 121 -28.26 -6.58 2.02
C TYR A 121 -29.40 -7.26 1.25
N SER A 122 -29.15 -7.63 -0.01
CA SER A 122 -30.02 -8.49 -0.80
C SER A 122 -29.34 -9.85 -1.05
N SER A 123 -29.73 -10.78 -0.17
CA SER A 123 -29.71 -12.25 -0.24
C SER A 123 -28.98 -12.95 -1.40
N SER A 124 -27.95 -13.73 -1.06
CA SER A 124 -27.80 -15.10 -1.58
C SER A 124 -27.09 -16.00 -0.54
N GLU A 125 -27.88 -16.93 0.00
CA GLU A 125 -27.57 -18.20 0.69
C GLU A 125 -26.32 -18.32 1.60
N SER A 126 -26.58 -18.38 2.91
CA SER A 126 -25.61 -18.63 3.97
C SER A 126 -25.20 -20.11 4.10
N PRO A 127 -23.90 -20.45 4.12
CA PRO A 127 -23.43 -21.71 4.69
C PRO A 127 -23.45 -21.58 6.23
N THR A 128 -24.17 -22.47 6.91
CA THR A 128 -24.20 -22.55 8.39
C THR A 128 -22.81 -22.91 8.93
N ILE A 129 -22.15 -21.95 9.58
CA ILE A 129 -20.91 -22.16 10.35
C ILE A 129 -21.30 -22.59 11.79
N PRO A 130 -20.75 -23.69 12.34
CA PRO A 130 -21.08 -24.14 13.70
C PRO A 130 -20.56 -23.19 14.79
N ASP A 131 -21.28 -23.19 15.93
CA ASP A 131 -21.24 -22.25 17.08
C ASP A 131 -19.94 -22.16 17.89
N ASN A 132 -18.75 -22.38 17.32
CA ASN A 132 -17.52 -22.18 18.08
C ASN A 132 -16.33 -21.69 17.24
N ILE A 133 -16.24 -20.37 17.05
CA ILE A 133 -15.16 -19.68 16.32
C ILE A 133 -14.05 -19.15 17.26
N TRP A 134 -14.19 -19.21 18.59
CA TRP A 134 -13.20 -18.60 19.51
C TRP A 134 -12.70 -19.49 20.66
N GLY A 135 -12.33 -20.73 20.35
CA GLY A 135 -11.66 -21.64 21.29
C GLY A 135 -10.15 -21.39 21.44
N ASN A 136 -9.79 -20.57 22.43
CA ASN A 136 -8.69 -20.80 23.39
C ASN A 136 -7.21 -20.85 22.89
N TRP A 137 -6.47 -19.74 22.95
CA TRP A 137 -4.99 -19.72 22.88
C TRP A 137 -4.31 -19.03 24.09
N LYS A 138 -4.95 -19.07 25.26
CA LYS A 138 -4.25 -18.85 26.53
C LYS A 138 -4.16 -20.15 27.33
N LYS A 139 -2.91 -20.60 27.46
CA LYS A 139 -2.29 -21.67 28.29
C LYS A 139 -1.51 -22.57 27.31
N ASP A 140 -0.20 -22.69 27.42
CA ASP A 140 0.48 -23.15 28.62
C ASP A 140 1.82 -22.45 28.93
N PHE A 141 2.10 -22.41 30.23
CA PHE A 141 3.42 -22.33 30.86
C PHE A 141 4.23 -23.60 30.59
#